data_AF-A0A1F5AIP9-F1
#
_entry.id   AF-A0A1F5AIP9-F1
#
_cell.length_a   1.000
_cell.length_b   1.000
_cell.length_c   1.000
_cell.angle_alpha   90.00
_cell.angle_beta   90.00
_cell.angle_gamma   90.00
#
_symmetry.space_group_name_H-M   'P 1'
#
loop_
_entity.id
_entity.type
_entity.pdbx_description
1 polymer ?
#
loop_
_entity_poly.entity_id
_entity_poly.type
_entity_poly.pdbx_seq_one_letter_code
_entity_poly.pdbx_strand_id
1 'polypeptide(L)'
;MVELALVFVIFGGLGLILISMNRLLGPSRTNPAKEQPFECGSPYLQQGINPFPVKFYLVAFIFLLFDIEVVFFFPWALVYKEMIGPGLAIMIAYLAVLVLGLIYAWKKGAFEWD
;
A
#
# COMPACT_ATOMS: atom_id res chain seq x y z
N MET A 1 19.95 -10.91 -10.81
CA MET A 1 19.19 -9.99 -11.69
C MET A 1 18.42 -10.73 -12.77
N VAL A 2 19.06 -11.57 -13.59
CA VAL A 2 18.37 -12.34 -14.66
C VAL A 2 17.32 -13.30 -14.09
N GLU A 3 17.64 -14.05 -13.03
CA GLU A 3 16.69 -14.97 -12.39
C GLU A 3 15.45 -14.26 -11.85
N LEU A 4 15.63 -13.09 -11.21
CA LEU A 4 14.53 -12.27 -10.70
C LEU A 4 13.64 -11.79 -11.85
N ALA A 5 14.23 -11.28 -12.92
CA ALA A 5 13.48 -10.85 -14.10
C ALA A 5 12.67 -12.00 -14.71
N LEU A 6 13.26 -13.20 -14.76
CA LEU A 6 12.62 -14.40 -15.30
C LEU A 6 11.41 -14.82 -14.45
N VAL A 7 11.52 -14.75 -13.11
CA VAL A 7 10.40 -14.97 -12.20
C VAL A 7 9.25 -13.99 -12.48
N PHE A 8 9.54 -12.69 -12.56
CA PHE A 8 8.50 -11.69 -12.85
C PHE A 8 7.79 -11.92 -14.19
N VAL A 9 8.55 -12.26 -15.24
CA VAL A 9 7.98 -12.54 -16.56
C VAL A 9 7.12 -13.80 -16.55
N ILE A 10 7.55 -14.87 -15.88
CA ILE A 10 6.77 -16.11 -15.81
C ILE A 10 5.46 -15.88 -15.05
N PHE A 11 5.50 -15.32 -13.84
CA PHE A 11 4.29 -15.14 -13.04
C PHE A 11 3.36 -14.08 -13.62
N GLY A 12 3.91 -12.96 -14.11
CA GLY A 12 3.12 -11.94 -14.81
C GLY A 12 2.49 -12.48 -16.09
N GLY A 13 3.26 -13.25 -16.87
CA GLY A 13 2.79 -13.91 -18.09
C GLY A 13 1.70 -14.95 -17.80
N LEU A 14 1.88 -15.78 -16.77
CA LEU A 14 0.89 -16.75 -16.33
C LEU A 14 -0.44 -16.07 -15.95
N GLY A 15 -0.39 -14.97 -15.21
CA GLY A 15 -1.58 -14.18 -14.87
C GLY A 15 -2.35 -13.70 -16.10
N LEU A 16 -1.63 -13.15 -17.09
CA LEU A 16 -2.23 -12.71 -18.35
C LEU A 16 -2.82 -13.87 -19.17
N ILE A 17 -2.14 -15.02 -19.20
CA ILE A 17 -2.62 -16.24 -19.86
C ILE A 17 -3.91 -16.71 -19.21
N LEU A 18 -3.99 -16.78 -17.89
CA LEU A 18 -5.19 -17.24 -17.18
C LEU A 18 -6.40 -16.30 -17.39
N ILE A 19 -6.17 -14.99 -17.35
CA ILE A 19 -7.22 -13.99 -17.62
C ILE A 19 -7.73 -14.12 -19.06
N SER A 20 -6.82 -14.28 -20.03
CA SER A 20 -7.17 -14.51 -21.44
C SER A 20 -7.88 -15.85 -21.64
N MET A 21 -7.41 -16.87 -20.93
CA MET A 21 -8.00 -18.19 -20.66
C MET A 21 -9.50 -18.10 -20.45
N ASN A 22 -9.84 -17.44 -19.33
CA ASN A 22 -11.21 -17.26 -18.87
C ASN A 22 -12.07 -16.46 -19.85
N ARG A 23 -11.50 -15.44 -20.51
CA ARG A 23 -12.25 -14.63 -21.48
C ARG A 23 -12.60 -15.41 -22.76
N LEU A 24 -11.72 -16.32 -23.20
CA LEU A 24 -11.92 -17.11 -24.43
C LEU A 24 -12.77 -18.37 -24.20
N LEU A 25 -12.54 -19.07 -23.08
CA LEU A 25 -13.20 -20.34 -22.78
C LEU A 25 -14.47 -20.17 -21.92
N GLY A 26 -14.59 -19.08 -21.19
CA GLY A 26 -15.70 -18.83 -20.27
C GLY A 26 -16.99 -18.41 -20.98
N PRO A 27 -18.18 -18.84 -20.51
CA PRO A 27 -19.45 -18.44 -21.09
C PRO A 27 -19.71 -16.94 -20.88
N SER A 28 -19.65 -16.16 -21.97
CA SER A 28 -19.98 -14.74 -21.95
C SER A 28 -21.49 -14.53 -22.04
N ARG A 29 -22.16 -14.41 -20.89
CA ARG A 29 -23.60 -14.04 -20.79
C ARG A 29 -23.74 -12.67 -20.14
N THR A 30 -23.47 -11.62 -20.90
CA THR A 30 -23.68 -10.23 -20.49
C THR A 30 -25.18 -9.92 -20.48
N ASN A 31 -25.62 -9.19 -19.46
CA ASN A 31 -26.98 -8.69 -19.31
C ASN A 31 -26.85 -7.30 -18.68
N PRO A 32 -27.55 -6.27 -19.15
CA PRO A 32 -27.53 -4.93 -18.54
C PRO A 32 -27.69 -4.94 -17.02
N ALA A 33 -28.53 -5.84 -16.48
CA ALA A 33 -28.73 -5.98 -15.04
C ALA A 33 -27.52 -6.59 -14.30
N LYS A 34 -26.69 -7.41 -14.97
CA LYS A 34 -25.45 -7.97 -14.39
C LYS A 34 -24.29 -6.98 -14.39
N GLU A 35 -24.34 -5.98 -15.26
CA GLU A 35 -23.30 -4.96 -15.42
C GLU A 35 -23.56 -3.73 -14.52
N GLN A 36 -24.70 -3.68 -13.83
CA GLN A 36 -25.02 -2.64 -12.87
C GLN A 36 -24.47 -2.97 -11.48
N PRO A 37 -24.00 -1.96 -10.71
CA PRO A 37 -23.71 -2.12 -9.29
C PRO A 37 -24.93 -2.67 -8.53
N PHE A 38 -24.67 -3.53 -7.55
CA PHE A 38 -25.74 -4.15 -6.77
C PHE A 38 -26.33 -3.16 -5.75
N GLU A 39 -27.61 -2.82 -5.89
CA GLU A 39 -28.40 -2.05 -4.91
C GLU A 39 -29.78 -2.70 -4.65
N CYS A 40 -29.81 -4.00 -4.34
CA CYS A 40 -31.04 -4.74 -4.02
C CYS A 40 -32.17 -4.65 -5.07
N GLY A 41 -31.84 -4.40 -6.34
CA GLY A 41 -32.82 -4.24 -7.43
C GLY A 41 -33.34 -2.81 -7.64
N SER A 42 -32.85 -1.85 -6.86
CA SER A 42 -33.00 -0.41 -7.16
C SER A 42 -32.02 0.00 -8.27
N PRO A 43 -32.41 0.91 -9.18
CA PRO A 43 -31.44 1.57 -10.04
C PRO A 43 -30.39 2.29 -9.17
N TYR A 44 -29.12 2.17 -9.56
CA TYR A 44 -28.01 2.86 -8.91
C TYR A 44 -28.28 4.38 -8.89
N LEU A 45 -28.60 4.92 -7.71
CA LEU A 45 -29.00 6.32 -7.55
C LEU A 45 -27.82 7.26 -7.26
N GLN A 46 -26.61 6.73 -7.11
CA GLN A 46 -25.43 7.54 -6.80
C GLN A 46 -24.89 8.26 -8.05
N GLN A 47 -25.41 9.45 -8.33
CA GLN A 47 -24.82 10.37 -9.31
C GLN A 47 -23.74 11.23 -8.63
N GLY A 48 -22.57 10.66 -8.38
CA GLY A 48 -21.41 11.43 -7.93
C GLY A 48 -20.43 10.70 -7.02
N ILE A 49 -19.20 11.21 -6.97
CA ILE A 49 -18.19 10.80 -6.00
C ILE A 49 -18.56 11.49 -4.68
N ASN A 50 -19.07 10.73 -3.71
CA ASN A 50 -19.22 11.27 -2.36
C ASN A 50 -17.83 11.62 -1.81
N PRO A 51 -17.69 12.73 -1.05
CA PRO A 51 -16.45 13.02 -0.37
C PRO A 51 -16.10 11.85 0.57
N PHE A 52 -14.95 11.24 0.35
CA PHE A 52 -14.44 10.21 1.24
C PHE A 52 -13.96 10.83 2.56
N PRO A 53 -14.06 10.11 3.69
CA PRO A 53 -13.52 10.57 4.95
C PRO A 53 -12.03 10.92 4.85
N VAL A 54 -11.64 12.09 5.37
CA VAL A 54 -10.24 12.58 5.39
C VAL A 54 -9.29 11.60 6.11
N LYS A 55 -9.83 10.72 6.96
CA LYS A 55 -9.10 9.70 7.70
C LYS A 55 -8.24 8.79 6.80
N PHE A 56 -8.74 8.42 5.62
CA PHE A 56 -7.97 7.61 4.66
C PHE A 56 -6.71 8.33 4.17
N TYR A 57 -6.81 9.64 3.96
CA TYR A 57 -5.67 10.48 3.61
C TYR A 57 -4.68 10.55 4.77
N LEU A 58 -5.13 10.76 6.01
CA LEU A 58 -4.24 10.82 7.18
C LEU A 58 -3.41 9.53 7.34
N VAL A 59 -4.04 8.37 7.19
CA VAL A 59 -3.33 7.08 7.25
C VAL A 59 -2.32 6.95 6.10
N ALA A 60 -2.69 7.32 4.88
CA ALA A 60 -1.77 7.28 3.73
C ALA A 60 -0.55 8.19 3.91
N PHE A 61 -0.74 9.39 4.47
CA PHE A 61 0.34 10.32 4.75
C PHE A 61 1.29 9.83 5.83
N ILE A 62 0.77 9.26 6.92
CA ILE A 62 1.59 8.67 7.98
C ILE A 62 2.37 7.48 7.44
N PHE A 63 1.74 6.62 6.64
CA PHE A 63 2.41 5.50 5.99
C PHE A 63 3.54 5.97 5.08
N LEU A 64 3.28 6.94 4.20
CA LEU A 64 4.30 7.48 3.29
C LEU A 64 5.49 8.08 4.05
N LEU A 65 5.22 8.86 5.10
CA LEU A 65 6.25 9.48 5.91
C LEU A 65 7.13 8.42 6.58
N PHE A 66 6.50 7.41 7.20
CA PHE A 66 7.22 6.32 7.87
C PHE A 66 8.01 5.44 6.88
N ASP A 67 7.46 5.17 5.69
CA ASP A 67 8.13 4.36 4.66
C ASP A 67 9.42 5.05 4.17
N ILE A 68 9.34 6.36 3.89
CA ILE A 68 10.52 7.17 3.54
C ILE A 68 11.57 7.11 4.65
N GLU A 69 11.15 7.16 5.91
CA GLU A 69 12.07 7.12 7.04
C GLU A 69 12.76 5.75 7.20
N VAL A 70 12.08 4.66 6.88
CA VAL A 70 12.66 3.31 6.86
C VAL A 70 13.69 3.16 5.74
N VAL A 71 13.53 3.82 4.60
CA VAL A 71 14.54 3.80 3.52
C VAL A 71 15.90 4.33 4.02
N PHE A 72 15.92 5.28 4.97
CA PHE A 72 17.17 5.77 5.55
C PHE A 72 17.90 4.76 6.45
N PHE A 73 17.27 3.65 6.82
CA PHE A 73 17.97 2.57 7.53
C PHE A 73 18.96 1.84 6.62
N PHE A 74 18.70 1.75 5.31
CA PHE A 74 19.58 1.07 4.36
C PHE A 74 21.01 1.63 4.32
N PRO A 75 21.23 2.93 4.08
CA PRO A 75 22.59 3.47 4.04
C PRO A 75 23.33 3.29 5.37
N TRP A 76 22.64 3.46 6.50
CA TRP A 76 23.23 3.19 7.81
C TRP A 76 23.62 1.71 7.98
N ALA A 77 22.73 0.79 7.62
CA ALA A 77 22.99 -0.65 7.72
C ALA A 77 24.18 -1.08 6.87
N LEU A 78 24.40 -0.43 5.71
CA LEU A 78 25.55 -0.69 4.85
C LEU A 78 26.88 -0.27 5.48
N VAL A 79 26.92 0.86 6.21
CA VAL A 79 28.16 1.40 6.82
C VAL A 79 28.30 1.10 8.32
N TYR A 80 27.38 0.32 8.89
CA TYR A 80 27.31 0.06 10.34
C TYR A 80 28.64 -0.42 10.94
N LYS A 81 29.37 -1.30 10.22
CA LYS A 81 30.66 -1.84 10.68
C LYS A 81 31.76 -0.79 10.79
N GLU A 82 31.68 0.29 10.01
CA GLU A 82 32.67 1.37 9.99
C GLU A 82 32.35 2.45 11.03
N MET A 83 31.08 2.55 11.46
CA MET A 83 30.58 3.60 12.36
C MET A 83 29.89 3.03 13.62
N ILE A 84 30.45 1.99 14.24
CA ILE A 84 29.80 1.26 15.36
C ILE A 84 29.47 2.18 16.54
N GLY A 85 30.40 3.04 16.96
CA GLY A 85 30.20 3.94 18.12
C GLY A 85 29.23 5.10 17.81
N PRO A 86 29.69 6.13 17.08
CA PRO A 86 28.86 7.31 16.79
C PRO A 86 27.64 6.99 15.93
N GLY A 87 27.73 6.02 15.01
CA GLY A 87 26.62 5.64 14.15
C GLY A 87 25.48 4.93 14.91
N LEU A 88 25.77 4.21 15.99
CA LEU A 88 24.73 3.64 16.85
C LEU A 88 24.00 4.73 17.64
N ALA A 89 24.73 5.72 18.18
CA ALA A 89 24.12 6.85 18.87
C ALA A 89 23.20 7.67 17.95
N ILE A 90 23.65 7.94 16.72
CA ILE A 90 22.86 8.64 15.70
C ILE A 90 21.59 7.85 15.36
N MET A 91 21.67 6.52 15.21
CA MET A 91 20.48 5.72 14.92
C MET A 91 19.51 5.60 16.07
N ILE A 92 19.99 5.54 17.31
CA ILE A 92 19.11 5.58 18.48
C ILE A 92 18.36 6.92 18.51
N ALA A 93 19.05 8.03 18.23
CA ALA A 93 18.41 9.34 18.14
C ALA A 93 17.39 9.40 16.99
N TYR A 94 17.72 8.83 15.82
CA TYR A 94 16.81 8.75 14.67
C TYR A 94 15.56 7.90 14.99
N LEU A 95 15.75 6.72 15.58
CA LEU A 95 14.65 5.86 16.06
C LEU A 95 13.80 6.55 17.13
N ALA A 96 14.40 7.35 18.01
CA ALA A 96 13.63 8.09 19.00
C ALA A 96 12.69 9.10 18.34
N VAL A 97 13.14 9.80 17.29
CA VAL A 97 12.28 10.72 16.52
C VAL A 97 11.12 9.98 15.88
N LEU A 98 11.36 8.81 15.28
CA LEU A 98 10.33 7.95 14.70
C LEU A 98 9.25 7.56 15.71
N VAL A 99 9.69 7.03 16.84
CA VAL A 99 8.79 6.56 17.91
C VAL A 99 8.00 7.73 18.49
N LEU A 100 8.63 8.90 18.68
CA LEU A 100 7.95 10.10 19.15
C LEU A 100 6.89 10.60 18.15
N GLY A 101 7.21 10.59 16.86
CA GLY A 101 6.27 10.92 15.79
C GLY A 101 5.05 9.99 15.78
N LEU A 102 5.27 8.68 15.94
CA LEU A 102 4.21 7.69 16.02
C LEU A 102 3.34 7.85 17.27
N ILE A 103 3.97 8.06 18.44
CA ILE A 103 3.25 8.32 19.69
C ILE A 103 2.38 9.58 19.57
N TYR A 104 2.90 10.63 18.94
CA TYR A 104 2.14 11.86 18.70
C TYR A 104 0.95 11.63 17.76
N ALA A 105 1.15 10.92 16.65
CA ALA A 105 0.09 10.58 15.71
C ALA A 105 -1.01 9.74 16.39
N TRP A 106 -0.63 8.78 17.23
CA TRP A 106 -1.55 7.97 18.01
C TRP A 106 -2.35 8.83 19.00
N LYS A 107 -1.68 9.70 19.78
CA LYS A 107 -2.36 10.61 20.72
C LYS A 107 -3.34 11.58 20.04
N LYS A 108 -3.14 11.89 18.75
CA LYS A 108 -4.04 12.73 17.96
C LYS A 108 -5.22 11.97 17.34
N GLY A 109 -5.38 10.69 17.62
CA GLY A 109 -6.48 9.89 17.07
C GLY A 109 -6.34 9.62 15.57
N ALA A 110 -5.12 9.64 15.02
CA ALA A 110 -4.90 9.38 13.59
C ALA A 110 -5.36 7.98 13.14
N PHE A 111 -5.56 7.07 14.10
CA PHE A 111 -6.02 5.69 13.89
C PHE A 111 -7.42 5.42 14.46
N GLU A 112 -8.19 6.47 14.82
CA GLU A 112 -9.54 6.32 15.36
C GLU A 112 -10.60 6.24 14.24
N TRP A 113 -11.42 5.19 14.28
CA TRP A 113 -12.34 4.81 13.20
C TRP A 113 -13.83 5.05 13.53
N ASP A 114 -14.12 5.98 14.44
CA ASP A 114 -15.50 6.36 14.81
C ASP A 114 -16.14 7.39 13.87
#